data_AF-F0YZM9-F1
#
_entry.id   AF-F0YZM9-F1
#
_cell.length_a   1.000
_cell.length_b   1.000
_cell.length_c   1.000
_cell.angle_alpha   90.00
_cell.angle_beta   90.00
_cell.angle_gamma   90.00
#
_symmetry.space_group_name_H-M   'P 1'
#
loop_
_entity.id
_entity.type
_entity.pdbx_description
1 polymer ?
#
loop_
_entity_poly.entity_id
_entity_poly.type
_entity_poly.pdbx_seq_one_letter_code
_entity_poly.pdbx_strand_id
1 'polypeptide(L)'
;MEKSTKTEFLGTDTSYVVSSGYIYPIFGAFRSLLKYDVINQEVSRLFDPLEVWNEVGVSIVQNTFETYTNPQLAGKDKQLWLSNYRIVETQSLRKLLSEAR
;
A
#
# COMPACT_ATOMS: atom_id res chain seq x y z
N MET A 1 -5.12 -33.00 8.44
CA MET A 1 -5.89 -31.80 8.05
C MET A 1 -4.94 -30.63 8.10
N GLU A 2 -4.56 -30.07 6.96
CA GLU A 2 -3.86 -28.78 6.95
C GLU A 2 -4.77 -27.74 7.63
N LYS A 3 -4.25 -27.04 8.64
CA LYS A 3 -4.99 -25.95 9.28
C LYS A 3 -5.15 -24.85 8.24
N SER A 4 -6.36 -24.66 7.73
CA SER A 4 -6.72 -23.44 7.02
C SER A 4 -6.38 -22.25 7.90
N THR A 5 -5.55 -21.35 7.41
CA THR A 5 -5.27 -20.07 8.08
C THR A 5 -6.06 -18.98 7.38
N LYS A 6 -6.45 -17.92 8.09
CA LYS A 6 -7.21 -16.82 7.52
C LYS A 6 -6.31 -15.62 7.23
N THR A 7 -6.56 -14.92 6.13
CA THR A 7 -5.89 -13.65 5.82
C THR A 7 -6.17 -12.62 6.92
N GLU A 8 -5.17 -11.86 7.33
CA GLU A 8 -5.24 -10.92 8.47
C GLU A 8 -6.38 -9.89 8.34
N PHE A 9 -6.63 -9.36 7.15
CA PHE A 9 -7.60 -8.28 6.94
C PHE A 9 -8.98 -8.75 6.48
N LEU A 10 -9.05 -9.66 5.50
CA LEU A 10 -10.31 -10.08 4.88
C LEU A 10 -10.89 -11.38 5.48
N GLY A 11 -10.15 -12.03 6.39
CA GLY A 11 -10.59 -13.30 6.99
C GLY A 11 -10.79 -14.45 6.01
N THR A 12 -10.26 -14.34 4.78
CA THR A 12 -10.38 -15.34 3.72
C THR A 12 -9.46 -16.52 4.02
N ASP A 13 -9.92 -17.75 3.75
CA ASP A 13 -9.10 -18.95 3.92
C ASP A 13 -7.91 -18.95 2.95
N THR A 14 -6.74 -19.33 3.47
CA THR A 14 -5.47 -19.38 2.75
C THR A 14 -4.59 -20.53 3.26
N SER A 15 -3.77 -21.09 2.37
CA SER A 15 -2.78 -22.12 2.69
C SER A 15 -1.44 -21.55 3.15
N TYR A 16 -1.28 -20.23 3.15
CA TYR A 16 -0.04 -19.55 3.50
C TYR A 16 -0.27 -18.37 4.46
N VAL A 17 0.80 -17.99 5.16
CA VAL A 17 0.81 -16.82 6.05
C VAL A 17 1.80 -15.80 5.50
N VAL A 18 1.34 -14.57 5.31
CA VAL A 18 2.21 -13.43 5.02
C VAL A 18 2.38 -12.64 6.32
N SER A 19 3.63 -12.36 6.69
CA SER A 19 3.89 -11.56 7.89
C SER A 19 3.39 -10.13 7.71
N SER A 20 2.70 -9.61 8.73
CA SER A 20 2.19 -8.23 8.77
C SER A 20 3.29 -7.18 8.58
N GLY A 21 4.54 -7.50 8.95
CA GLY A 21 5.71 -6.67 8.69
C GLY A 21 5.96 -6.37 7.21
N TYR A 22 5.51 -7.24 6.30
CA TYR A 22 5.50 -6.96 4.86
C TYR A 22 4.23 -6.24 4.39
N ILE A 23 3.10 -6.47 5.06
CA ILE A 23 1.82 -5.92 4.60
C ILE A 23 1.69 -4.43 4.97
N TYR A 24 2.11 -4.03 6.18
CA TYR A 24 1.94 -2.65 6.63
C TYR A 24 2.67 -1.59 5.80
N PRO A 25 3.93 -1.78 5.35
CA PRO A 25 4.59 -0.83 4.45
C PRO A 25 3.88 -0.66 3.10
N ILE A 26 3.20 -1.71 2.62
CA ILE A 26 2.45 -1.69 1.36
C ILE A 26 1.12 -0.95 1.58
N PHE A 27 0.36 -1.36 2.59
CA PHE A 27 -0.94 -0.77 2.91
C PHE A 27 -0.81 0.72 3.28
N GLY A 28 0.21 1.05 4.09
CA GLY A 28 0.51 2.41 4.51
C GLY A 28 0.91 3.35 3.37
N ALA A 29 1.28 2.83 2.19
CA ALA A 29 1.58 3.65 1.02
C ALA A 29 0.36 4.41 0.50
N PHE A 30 -0.82 3.79 0.56
CA PHE A 30 -2.07 4.34 0.01
C PHE A 30 -2.63 5.52 0.79
N ARG A 31 -2.06 5.86 1.96
CA ARG A 31 -2.40 7.10 2.67
C ARG A 31 -2.06 8.36 1.85
N SER A 32 -1.21 8.26 0.83
CA SER A 32 -0.95 9.36 -0.12
C SER A 32 -2.18 9.75 -0.94
N LEU A 33 -3.20 8.89 -1.01
CA LEU A 33 -4.47 9.17 -1.68
C LEU A 33 -5.42 9.99 -0.81
N LEU A 34 -5.16 10.12 0.49
CA LEU A 34 -6.03 10.87 1.39
C LEU A 34 -5.78 12.37 1.23
N LYS A 35 -6.86 13.11 1.06
CA LYS A 35 -6.87 14.58 1.13
C LYS A 35 -7.74 15.01 2.28
N TYR A 36 -7.21 15.91 3.09
CA TYR A 36 -7.96 16.53 4.17
C TYR A 36 -8.36 17.95 3.75
N ASP A 37 -9.67 18.18 3.69
CA ASP A 37 -10.23 19.52 3.53
C ASP A 37 -10.29 20.19 4.91
N VAL A 38 -9.42 21.18 5.11
CA VAL A 38 -9.32 21.90 6.40
C VAL A 38 -10.58 22.73 6.68
N ILE A 39 -11.28 23.20 5.64
CA ILE A 39 -12.45 24.07 5.76
C ILE A 39 -13.65 23.25 6.21
N ASN A 40 -13.91 22.15 5.50
CA ASN A 40 -15.05 21.27 5.77
C ASN A 40 -14.75 20.23 6.86
N GLN A 41 -13.49 20.08 7.28
CA GLN A 41 -13.01 19.03 8.19
C GLN A 41 -13.31 17.61 7.68
N GLU A 42 -13.25 17.44 6.36
CA GLU A 42 -13.59 16.19 5.69
C GLU A 42 -12.35 15.51 5.10
N VAL A 43 -12.36 14.17 5.13
CA VAL A 43 -11.36 13.36 4.45
C VAL A 43 -11.96 12.85 3.15
N SER A 44 -11.36 13.21 2.03
CA SER A 44 -11.67 12.67 0.72
C SER A 44 -10.51 11.82 0.19
N ARG A 45 -10.80 11.03 -0.85
CA ARG A 45 -9.81 10.23 -1.57
C ARG A 45 -9.58 10.84 -2.95
N LEU A 46 -8.32 10.95 -3.35
CA LEU A 46 -7.94 11.47 -4.66
C LEU A 46 -8.31 10.52 -5.80
N PHE A 47 -8.11 9.22 -5.61
CA PHE A 47 -8.46 8.15 -6.53
C PHE A 47 -8.97 6.93 -5.76
N ASP A 48 -9.63 5.99 -6.44
CA ASP A 48 -9.93 4.67 -5.86
C ASP A 48 -8.60 3.93 -5.56
N PRO A 49 -8.35 3.53 -4.31
CA PRO A 49 -7.15 2.76 -3.96
C PRO A 49 -6.98 1.47 -4.77
N LEU A 50 -8.07 0.82 -5.18
CA LEU A 50 -8.01 -0.41 -5.98
C LEU A 50 -7.53 -0.14 -7.41
N GLU A 51 -7.92 0.99 -7.99
CA GLU A 51 -7.45 1.41 -9.31
C GLU A 51 -5.94 1.65 -9.28
N VAL A 52 -5.46 2.43 -8.31
CA VAL A 52 -4.04 2.71 -8.16
C VAL A 52 -3.27 1.43 -7.84
N TRP A 53 -3.82 0.54 -7.02
CA TRP A 53 -3.24 -0.78 -6.73
C TRP A 53 -3.00 -1.59 -8.01
N ASN A 54 -3.94 -1.60 -8.95
CA ASN A 54 -3.77 -2.33 -10.21
C ASN A 54 -2.64 -1.77 -11.08
N GLU A 55 -2.30 -0.48 -10.93
CA GLU A 55 -1.22 0.17 -11.67
C GLU A 55 0.16 -0.02 -11.02
N VAL A 56 0.23 -0.04 -9.68
CA VAL A 56 1.50 0.06 -8.93
C VAL A 56 1.78 -1.08 -7.97
N GLY A 57 0.81 -1.97 -7.75
CA GLY A 57 0.87 -3.01 -6.71
C GLY A 57 2.10 -3.91 -6.86
N VAL A 58 2.43 -4.31 -8.10
CA VAL A 58 3.63 -5.11 -8.39
C VAL A 58 4.90 -4.37 -7.95
N SER A 59 5.04 -3.09 -8.29
CA SER A 59 6.23 -2.30 -7.94
C SER A 59 6.38 -2.10 -6.43
N ILE A 60 5.27 -1.89 -5.71
CA ILE A 60 5.30 -1.73 -4.25
C ILE A 60 5.67 -3.04 -3.55
N VAL A 61 5.12 -4.16 -4.03
CA VAL A 61 5.46 -5.50 -3.52
C VAL A 61 6.94 -5.80 -3.79
N GLN A 62 7.43 -5.59 -5.02
CA GLN A 62 8.84 -5.79 -5.37
C GLN A 62 9.76 -4.96 -4.49
N ASN A 63 9.53 -3.64 -4.38
CA ASN A 63 10.34 -2.77 -3.54
C ASN A 63 10.38 -3.25 -2.08
N THR A 64 9.28 -3.79 -1.56
CA THR A 64 9.21 -4.34 -0.19
C THR A 64 10.09 -5.57 0.00
N PHE A 65 10.01 -6.55 -0.91
CA PHE A 65 10.76 -7.80 -0.81
C PHE A 65 12.23 -7.68 -1.23
N GLU A 66 12.56 -6.76 -2.13
CA GLU A 66 13.94 -6.48 -2.53
C GLU A 66 14.71 -5.68 -1.47
N THR A 67 14.03 -4.83 -0.69
CA THR A 67 14.68 -4.07 0.39
C THR A 67 15.00 -4.95 1.60
N TYR A 68 14.07 -5.82 2.01
CA TYR A 68 14.26 -6.69 3.19
C TYR A 68 13.69 -8.09 3.01
N THR A 69 14.52 -9.10 3.29
CA THR A 69 14.10 -10.50 3.45
C THR A 69 13.62 -10.84 4.87
N ASN A 70 13.67 -9.86 5.80
CA ASN A 70 13.14 -10.01 7.16
C ASN A 70 11.94 -9.07 7.39
N PRO A 71 10.73 -9.60 7.66
CA PRO A 71 9.53 -8.79 7.83
C PRO A 71 9.59 -7.86 9.04
N GLN A 72 10.29 -8.24 10.10
CA GLN A 72 10.37 -7.44 11.32
C GLN A 72 11.17 -6.15 11.10
N LEU A 73 12.17 -6.19 10.22
CA LEU A 73 12.93 -5.03 9.78
C LEU A 73 12.12 -4.20 8.77
N ALA A 74 11.52 -4.86 7.77
CA ALA A 74 10.67 -4.20 6.77
C ALA A 74 9.55 -3.35 7.42
N GLY A 75 8.85 -3.92 8.40
CA GLY A 75 7.75 -3.24 9.09
C GLY A 75 8.17 -2.03 9.92
N LYS A 76 9.46 -1.87 10.25
CA LYS A 76 10.01 -0.78 11.07
C LYS A 76 10.86 0.21 10.27
N ASP A 77 11.20 -0.11 9.02
CA ASP A 77 12.12 0.72 8.25
C ASP A 77 11.43 1.94 7.63
N LYS A 78 11.85 3.13 8.08
CA LYS A 78 11.26 4.40 7.62
C LYS A 78 11.48 4.63 6.11
N GLN A 79 12.60 4.17 5.56
CA GLN A 79 12.93 4.44 4.15
C GLN A 79 12.06 3.61 3.21
N LEU A 80 11.81 2.34 3.53
CA LEU A 80 10.89 1.47 2.81
C LEU A 80 9.49 2.07 2.77
N TRP A 81 8.97 2.52 3.92
CA TRP A 81 7.65 3.15 4.01
C TRP A 81 7.56 4.43 3.15
N LEU A 82 8.60 5.26 3.18
CA LEU A 82 8.66 6.47 2.36
C LEU A 82 8.77 6.15 0.86
N SER A 83 9.55 5.14 0.50
CA SER A 83 9.70 4.68 -0.89
C SER A 83 8.35 4.19 -1.43
N ASN A 84 7.67 3.30 -0.72
CA ASN A 84 6.35 2.80 -1.10
C ASN A 84 5.32 3.95 -1.21
N TYR A 85 5.31 4.87 -0.25
CA TYR A 85 4.46 6.07 -0.30
C TYR A 85 4.68 6.89 -1.58
N ARG A 86 5.95 7.14 -1.95
CA ARG A 86 6.32 7.90 -3.15
C ARG A 86 5.91 7.20 -4.44
N ILE A 87 5.91 5.87 -4.48
CA ILE A 87 5.42 5.11 -5.65
C ILE A 87 3.94 5.44 -5.89
N VAL A 88 3.09 5.35 -4.86
CA VAL A 88 1.65 5.66 -4.97
C VAL A 88 1.42 7.15 -5.29
N GLU A 89 2.14 8.05 -4.60
CA GLU A 89 2.01 9.50 -4.79
C GLU A 89 2.38 9.91 -6.22
N THR A 90 3.52 9.43 -6.74
CA THR A 90 3.98 9.74 -8.11
C THR A 90 2.96 9.31 -9.16
N GLN A 91 2.31 8.17 -8.96
CA GLN A 91 1.36 7.61 -9.92
C GLN A 91 0.04 8.37 -9.86
N SER A 92 -0.39 8.77 -8.67
CA SER A 92 -1.50 9.72 -8.48
C SER A 92 -1.25 11.05 -9.19
N LEU A 93 -0.03 11.59 -9.10
CA LEU A 93 0.34 12.83 -9.82
C LEU A 93 0.30 12.66 -11.34
N ARG A 94 0.74 11.51 -11.86
CA ARG A 94 0.66 11.20 -13.30
C ARG A 94 -0.78 11.12 -13.78
N LYS A 95 -1.68 10.50 -13.00
CA LYS A 95 -3.11 10.43 -13.31
C LYS A 95 -3.74 11.82 -13.39
N LEU A 96 -3.49 12.68 -12.39
CA LEU A 96 -3.95 14.07 -12.41
C LEU A 96 -3.46 14.84 -13.65
N LEU A 97 -2.20 14.66 -14.05
CA LEU A 97 -1.65 15.29 -15.25
C LEU A 97 -2.29 14.76 -16.54
N SER A 98 -2.72 13.49 -16.58
CA SER A 98 -3.43 12.93 -17.73
C SER A 98 -4.89 13.40 -17.81
N GLU A 99 -5.56 13.63 -16.68
CA GLU A 99 -6.94 14.15 -16.64
C GLU A 99 -7.03 15.65 -16.97
N ALA A 100 -5.93 16.38 -16.78
CA ALA A 100 -5.86 17.81 -17.08
C ALA A 100 -5.66 18.13 -18.58
N ARG A 101 -5.53 17.11 -19.44
CA ARG A 101 -5.35 17.24 -20.90
C ARG A 101 -6.65 16.95 -21.63
#